data_AF-A0A813BBW4-F1
#
_entry.id   AF-A0A813BBW4-F1
#
_cell.length_a   1.000
_cell.length_b   1.000
_cell.length_c   1.000
_cell.angle_alpha   90.00
_cell.angle_beta   90.00
_cell.angle_gamma   90.00
#
_symmetry.space_group_name_H-M   'P 1'
#
loop_
_entity.id
_entity.type
_entity.pdbx_description
1 polymer ?
#
loop_
_entity_poly.entity_id
_entity_poly.type
_entity_poly.pdbx_seq_one_letter_code
_entity_poly.pdbx_strand_id
1 'polypeptide(L)'
;MSTAVAASSSLFVGKEAKEALSVELSNKLAECLDPDSSSRKKRQLQEIQSFRHYFSAKDLEILADETKTDQDKYDRVSARMFAVGLAFPTEASFAIIFHAAIAAGIKVENPAEGLRKLNQFKKVHRKKREATKGPFKDYVQRFPDDPEALPEELRDSYQGDPRQSLSEMDVREASEKLTGMRKSKKECSSQGSSQGLLSLQPAAAADLQAAPASMAQAAARALADVPAIAEEKKEAEAEKTEPDKGNQNMVTTPEKSMASTGEPDPKKPKLTMDFSPEQMALMDGWRIETRRRPDGHSDRYYYKGDQRFRT
;
A
#
# COMPACT_ATOMS: atom_id res chain seq x y z
N MET A 1 76.00 -37.70 1.09
CA MET A 1 75.80 -36.24 1.00
C MET A 1 74.30 -36.04 0.75
N SER A 2 73.41 -35.92 1.74
CA SER A 2 73.22 -34.85 2.75
C SER A 2 73.33 -33.47 2.12
N THR A 3 72.42 -32.50 2.24
CA THR A 3 71.12 -32.22 2.90
C THR A 3 70.64 -30.90 2.22
N ALA A 4 69.40 -30.41 2.23
CA ALA A 4 68.55 -30.10 3.37
C ALA A 4 67.14 -29.67 2.89
N VAL A 5 66.18 -29.92 3.78
CA VAL A 5 64.74 -29.67 3.68
C VAL A 5 64.43 -28.20 4.03
N ALA A 6 63.63 -27.53 3.19
CA ALA A 6 63.15 -26.17 3.44
C ALA A 6 61.98 -26.18 4.44
N ALA A 7 62.11 -25.32 5.46
CA ALA A 7 61.24 -25.24 6.63
C ALA A 7 59.85 -24.65 6.30
N SER A 8 58.83 -25.26 6.88
CA SER A 8 57.47 -24.72 6.98
C SER A 8 57.45 -23.49 7.90
N SER A 9 57.11 -22.35 7.32
CA SER A 9 56.91 -21.08 8.05
C SER A 9 55.69 -21.17 8.95
N SER A 10 55.97 -21.33 10.24
CA SER A 10 55.05 -21.31 11.37
C SER A 10 54.25 -20.00 11.45
N LEU A 11 52.95 -20.07 11.12
CA LEU A 11 51.94 -19.03 11.32
C LEU A 11 51.59 -18.87 12.81
N PHE A 12 52.55 -18.51 13.65
CA PHE A 12 52.25 -18.10 15.02
C PHE A 12 51.89 -16.61 15.03
N VAL A 13 50.58 -16.34 14.98
CA VAL A 13 50.05 -15.02 15.33
C VAL A 13 50.46 -14.74 16.78
N GLY A 14 51.39 -13.80 16.96
CA GLY A 14 51.93 -13.41 18.26
C GLY A 14 50.82 -13.00 19.24
N LYS A 15 51.08 -13.15 20.54
CA LYS A 15 50.09 -12.83 21.59
C LYS A 15 49.51 -11.42 21.44
N GLU A 16 50.35 -10.46 21.09
CA GLU A 16 49.96 -9.06 20.86
C GLU A 16 48.94 -8.91 19.71
N ALA A 17 49.10 -9.66 18.62
CA ALA A 17 48.17 -9.62 17.49
C ALA A 17 46.82 -10.26 17.84
N LYS A 18 46.79 -11.24 18.75
CA LYS A 18 45.55 -11.83 19.26
C LYS A 18 44.79 -10.87 20.18
N GLU A 19 45.51 -10.12 21.02
CA GLU A 19 44.92 -9.10 21.89
C GLU A 19 44.34 -7.94 21.08
N ALA A 20 45.07 -7.46 20.06
CA ALA A 20 44.57 -6.43 19.15
C ALA A 20 43.28 -6.85 18.42
N LEU A 21 43.25 -8.08 17.88
CA LEU A 21 42.05 -8.63 17.25
C LEU A 21 40.89 -8.80 18.23
N SER A 22 41.17 -9.21 19.47
CA SER A 22 40.15 -9.36 20.50
C SER A 22 39.52 -8.01 20.86
N VAL A 23 40.33 -6.95 21.00
CA VAL A 23 39.83 -5.60 21.28
C VAL A 23 39.02 -5.06 20.10
N GLU A 24 39.47 -5.27 18.87
CA GLU A 24 38.73 -4.81 17.68
C GLU A 24 37.39 -5.56 17.51
N LEU A 25 37.37 -6.88 17.76
CA LEU A 25 36.13 -7.66 17.78
C LEU A 25 35.19 -7.24 18.90
N SER A 26 35.70 -6.98 20.10
CA SER A 26 34.90 -6.47 21.21
C SER A 26 34.31 -5.09 20.91
N ASN A 27 35.06 -4.19 20.28
CA ASN A 27 34.56 -2.88 19.87
C ASN A 27 33.49 -2.99 18.77
N LYS A 28 33.69 -3.86 17.76
CA LYS A 28 32.67 -4.11 16.72
C LYS A 28 31.41 -4.78 17.26
N LEU A 29 31.57 -5.67 18.24
CA LEU A 29 30.43 -6.28 18.94
C LEU A 29 29.71 -5.25 19.81
N ALA A 30 30.44 -4.35 20.48
CA ALA A 30 29.84 -3.26 21.25
C ALA A 30 29.05 -2.30 20.35
N GLU A 31 29.59 -1.89 19.19
CA GLU A 31 28.87 -1.10 18.18
C GLU A 31 27.61 -1.82 17.65
N CYS A 32 27.62 -3.17 17.60
CA CYS A 32 26.43 -3.95 17.23
C CYS A 32 25.43 -4.12 18.39
N LEU A 33 25.90 -4.00 19.63
CA LEU A 33 25.12 -4.14 20.86
C LEU A 33 24.56 -2.83 21.38
N ASP A 34 24.97 -1.69 20.82
CA ASP A 34 24.28 -0.42 21.05
C ASP A 34 22.79 -0.62 20.71
N PRO A 35 21.88 -0.54 21.71
CA PRO A 35 20.45 -0.73 21.48
C PRO A 35 19.88 0.34 20.53
N ASP A 36 20.62 1.43 20.31
CA ASP A 36 20.30 2.49 19.37
C ASP A 36 20.86 2.28 17.94
N SER A 37 21.83 1.39 17.72
CA SER A 37 22.43 1.15 16.40
C SER A 37 21.77 -0.01 15.65
N SER A 38 21.30 -1.04 16.36
CA SER A 38 20.74 -2.27 15.76
C SER A 38 19.23 -2.46 15.96
N SER A 39 18.59 -1.66 16.82
CA SER A 39 17.14 -1.52 16.72
C SER A 39 16.88 -0.78 15.41
N ARG A 40 16.36 -1.50 14.41
CA ARG A 40 15.79 -0.88 13.21
C ARG A 40 14.81 0.17 13.73
N LYS A 41 15.23 1.45 13.79
CA LYS A 41 14.40 2.55 14.28
C LYS A 41 13.05 2.36 13.62
N LYS A 42 12.04 1.98 14.42
CA LYS A 42 10.72 1.67 13.89
C LYS A 42 10.32 2.89 13.10
N ARG A 43 10.18 2.71 11.77
CA ARG A 43 9.91 3.81 10.87
C ARG A 43 8.64 4.50 11.38
N GLN A 44 8.74 5.80 11.66
CA GLN A 44 7.62 6.53 12.21
C GLN A 44 6.50 6.57 11.17
N LEU A 45 5.29 6.25 11.62
CA LEU A 45 4.11 6.37 10.78
C LEU A 45 3.79 7.85 10.59
N GLN A 46 3.36 8.18 9.37
CA GLN A 46 3.05 9.53 8.94
C GLN A 46 1.53 9.73 8.94
N GLU A 47 1.11 10.83 9.55
CA GLU A 47 -0.28 11.25 9.67
C GLU A 47 -0.56 12.43 8.75
N ILE A 48 -1.75 12.44 8.15
CA ILE A 48 -2.25 13.53 7.31
C ILE A 48 -3.75 13.66 7.55
N GLN A 49 -4.24 14.90 7.62
CA GLN A 49 -5.66 15.20 7.81
C GLN A 49 -6.38 15.41 6.48
N SER A 50 -5.71 16.04 5.51
CA SER A 50 -6.25 16.29 4.17
C SER A 50 -5.19 16.05 3.09
N PHE A 51 -5.56 15.34 2.01
CA PHE A 51 -4.70 15.15 0.84
C PHE A 51 -5.16 15.98 -0.37
N ARG A 52 -6.22 16.79 -0.23
CA ARG A 52 -6.89 17.47 -1.34
C ARG A 52 -6.02 18.51 -2.05
N HIS A 53 -5.04 19.10 -1.36
CA HIS A 53 -4.16 20.15 -1.87
C HIS A 53 -2.84 19.62 -2.46
N TYR A 54 -2.61 18.30 -2.34
CA TYR A 54 -1.32 17.71 -2.69
C TYR A 54 -1.26 17.20 -4.14
N PHE A 55 -2.38 17.16 -4.85
CA PHE A 55 -2.38 16.81 -6.26
C PHE A 55 -1.79 17.93 -7.13
N SER A 56 -1.18 17.50 -8.22
CA SER A 56 -0.80 18.38 -9.33
C SER A 56 -1.80 18.31 -10.47
N ALA A 57 -1.71 19.25 -11.41
CA ALA A 57 -2.56 19.26 -12.60
C ALA A 57 -2.46 17.95 -13.40
N LYS A 58 -1.25 17.42 -13.62
CA LYS A 58 -1.08 16.14 -14.33
C LYS A 58 -1.63 14.94 -13.57
N ASP A 59 -1.62 14.98 -12.23
CA ASP A 59 -2.25 13.90 -11.45
C ASP A 59 -3.75 13.87 -11.71
N LEU A 60 -4.40 15.04 -11.65
CA LEU A 60 -5.84 15.14 -11.84
C LEU A 60 -6.26 14.79 -13.27
N GLU A 61 -5.45 15.15 -14.27
CA GLU A 61 -5.68 14.73 -15.67
C GLU A 61 -5.70 13.20 -15.79
N ILE A 62 -4.70 12.52 -15.23
CA ILE A 62 -4.60 11.05 -15.26
C ILE A 62 -5.72 10.39 -14.44
N LEU A 63 -6.13 11.00 -13.32
CA LEU A 63 -7.18 10.48 -12.46
C LEU A 63 -8.57 10.65 -13.08
N ALA A 64 -8.80 11.74 -13.81
CA ALA A 64 -10.04 11.99 -14.53
C ALA A 64 -10.15 11.16 -15.82
N ASP A 65 -9.03 10.82 -16.47
CA ASP A 65 -9.02 10.03 -17.71
C ASP A 65 -9.61 8.62 -17.49
N GLU A 66 -10.70 8.32 -18.19
CA GLU A 66 -11.38 7.03 -18.12
C GLU A 66 -10.66 5.92 -18.91
N THR A 67 -9.77 6.28 -19.82
CA THR A 67 -8.98 5.32 -20.61
C THR A 67 -7.87 4.67 -19.78
N LYS A 68 -7.47 5.31 -18.67
CA LYS A 68 -6.44 4.80 -17.76
C LYS A 68 -7.01 3.76 -16.83
N THR A 69 -6.22 2.71 -16.62
CA THR A 69 -6.60 1.66 -15.68
C THR A 69 -6.54 2.17 -14.25
N ASP A 70 -7.36 1.60 -13.36
CA ASP A 70 -7.30 1.90 -11.92
C ASP A 70 -5.88 1.68 -11.35
N GLN A 71 -5.16 0.70 -11.90
CA GLN A 71 -3.78 0.41 -11.51
C GLN A 71 -2.83 1.58 -11.82
N ASP A 72 -2.93 2.17 -13.01
CA ASP A 72 -2.14 3.35 -13.40
C ASP A 72 -2.47 4.56 -12.52
N LYS A 73 -3.76 4.72 -12.18
CA LYS A 73 -4.24 5.75 -11.25
C LYS A 73 -3.65 5.56 -9.86
N TYR A 74 -3.64 4.34 -9.32
CA TYR A 74 -3.00 4.03 -8.03
C TYR A 74 -1.50 4.30 -8.06
N ASP A 75 -0.82 3.92 -9.14
CA ASP A 75 0.60 4.18 -9.31
C ASP A 75 0.91 5.67 -9.38
N ARG A 76 0.02 6.48 -9.97
CA ARG A 76 0.13 7.94 -10.02
C ARG A 76 -0.07 8.59 -8.66
N VAL A 77 -1.14 8.24 -7.93
CA VAL A 77 -1.36 8.75 -6.55
C VAL A 77 -0.18 8.38 -5.66
N SER A 78 0.29 7.13 -5.75
CA SER A 78 1.45 6.66 -5.01
C SER A 78 2.73 7.41 -5.40
N ALA A 79 2.92 7.74 -6.69
CA ALA A 79 4.03 8.58 -7.15
C ALA A 79 4.01 9.95 -6.46
N ARG A 80 2.83 10.59 -6.43
CA ARG A 80 2.66 11.89 -5.79
C ARG A 80 2.94 11.81 -4.29
N MET A 81 2.48 10.77 -3.60
CA MET A 81 2.81 10.53 -2.20
C MET A 81 4.33 10.48 -1.96
N PHE A 82 5.09 9.75 -2.79
CA PHE A 82 6.55 9.72 -2.66
C PHE A 82 7.20 11.07 -2.98
N ALA A 83 6.70 11.78 -4.01
CA ALA A 83 7.22 13.07 -4.39
C ALA A 83 7.09 14.12 -3.26
N VAL A 84 6.02 14.03 -2.47
CA VAL A 84 5.80 14.89 -1.29
C VAL A 84 6.39 14.31 0.01
N GLY A 85 7.14 13.19 -0.07
CA GLY A 85 7.80 12.58 1.09
C GLY A 85 6.88 11.73 2.00
N LEU A 86 5.69 11.34 1.54
CA LEU A 86 4.76 10.48 2.27
C LEU A 86 4.92 9.00 1.89
N ALA A 87 5.81 8.29 2.58
CA ALA A 87 6.16 6.89 2.28
C ALA A 87 5.62 5.87 3.30
N PHE A 88 5.30 6.32 4.52
CA PHE A 88 4.77 5.48 5.60
C PHE A 88 3.47 6.03 6.17
N PRO A 89 2.44 6.27 5.35
CA PRO A 89 1.15 6.73 5.85
C PRO A 89 0.52 5.73 6.83
N THR A 90 -0.18 6.23 7.83
CA THR A 90 -1.04 5.41 8.70
C THR A 90 -2.22 4.82 7.93
N GLU A 91 -2.90 3.83 8.51
CA GLU A 91 -4.14 3.26 7.98
C GLU A 91 -5.25 4.30 7.78
N ALA A 92 -5.35 5.28 8.69
CA ALA A 92 -6.30 6.38 8.58
C ALA A 92 -5.93 7.32 7.43
N SER A 93 -4.64 7.65 7.31
CA SER A 93 -4.11 8.47 6.21
C SER A 93 -4.36 7.82 4.84
N PHE A 94 -4.20 6.51 4.71
CA PHE A 94 -4.55 5.80 3.47
C PHE A 94 -6.02 6.00 3.07
N ALA A 95 -6.95 5.96 4.03
CA ALA A 95 -8.36 6.18 3.74
C ALA A 95 -8.62 7.61 3.25
N ILE A 96 -8.03 8.61 3.91
CA ILE A 96 -8.14 10.03 3.54
C ILE A 96 -7.61 10.28 2.12
N ILE A 97 -6.41 9.76 1.82
CA ILE A 97 -5.77 9.88 0.50
C ILE A 97 -6.64 9.20 -0.56
N PHE A 98 -7.19 8.03 -0.24
CA PHE A 98 -8.05 7.30 -1.16
C PHE A 98 -9.39 8.01 -1.41
N HIS A 99 -9.99 8.66 -0.40
CA HIS A 99 -11.18 9.50 -0.60
C HIS A 99 -10.88 10.68 -1.54
N ALA A 100 -9.72 11.32 -1.37
CA ALA A 100 -9.29 12.38 -2.28
C ALA A 100 -9.07 11.84 -3.71
N ALA A 101 -8.54 10.62 -3.87
CA ALA A 101 -8.37 9.99 -5.19
C ALA A 101 -9.70 9.60 -5.85
N ILE A 102 -10.72 9.21 -5.06
CA ILE A 102 -12.09 8.99 -5.56
C ILE A 102 -12.69 10.29 -6.06
N ALA A 103 -12.59 11.37 -5.27
CA ALA A 103 -13.05 12.70 -5.67
C ALA A 103 -12.33 13.20 -6.94
N ALA A 104 -11.08 12.80 -7.16
CA ALA A 104 -10.31 13.13 -8.36
C ALA A 104 -10.68 12.33 -9.63
N GLY A 105 -11.44 11.23 -9.51
CA GLY A 105 -11.88 10.45 -10.68
C GLY A 105 -11.77 8.93 -10.58
N ILE A 106 -11.36 8.35 -9.44
CA ILE A 106 -11.45 6.90 -9.24
C ILE A 106 -12.90 6.51 -8.98
N LYS A 107 -13.50 5.77 -9.91
CA LYS A 107 -14.89 5.32 -9.80
C LYS A 107 -15.02 4.22 -8.75
N VAL A 108 -16.00 4.36 -7.86
CA VAL A 108 -16.38 3.34 -6.87
C VAL A 108 -17.89 3.25 -6.88
N GLU A 109 -18.43 2.11 -7.30
CA GLU A 109 -19.88 1.90 -7.36
C GLU A 109 -20.41 1.49 -5.98
N ASN A 110 -19.65 0.62 -5.30
CA ASN A 110 -20.07 -0.01 -4.06
C ASN A 110 -19.02 0.15 -2.96
N PRO A 111 -19.39 0.33 -1.69
CA PRO A 111 -18.39 0.45 -0.60
C PRO A 111 -17.54 -0.81 -0.40
N ALA A 112 -18.09 -1.99 -0.68
CA ALA A 112 -17.33 -3.24 -0.69
C ALA A 112 -16.24 -3.26 -1.79
N GLU A 113 -16.55 -2.71 -2.96
CA GLU A 113 -15.59 -2.50 -4.05
C GLU A 113 -14.54 -1.46 -3.64
N GLY A 114 -14.97 -0.35 -3.02
CA GLY A 114 -14.09 0.68 -2.47
C GLY A 114 -13.05 0.10 -1.51
N LEU A 115 -13.43 -0.83 -0.64
CA LEU A 115 -12.49 -1.51 0.25
C LEU A 115 -11.51 -2.42 -0.51
N ARG A 116 -11.97 -3.13 -1.55
CA ARG A 116 -11.09 -3.95 -2.41
C ARG A 116 -10.07 -3.07 -3.13
N LYS A 117 -10.51 -1.96 -3.72
CA LYS A 117 -9.68 -0.95 -4.39
C LYS A 117 -8.68 -0.29 -3.45
N LEU A 118 -9.11 0.09 -2.24
CA LEU A 118 -8.22 0.60 -1.19
C LEU A 118 -7.11 -0.39 -0.85
N ASN A 119 -7.43 -1.68 -0.72
CA ASN A 119 -6.44 -2.72 -0.44
C ASN A 119 -5.49 -2.95 -1.62
N GLN A 120 -5.96 -2.82 -2.86
CA GLN A 120 -5.10 -2.84 -4.05
C GLN A 120 -4.15 -1.64 -4.05
N PHE A 121 -4.67 -0.42 -3.85
CA PHE A 121 -3.88 0.80 -3.74
C PHE A 121 -2.75 0.67 -2.69
N LYS A 122 -3.06 0.15 -1.49
CA LYS A 122 -2.04 -0.12 -0.46
C LYS A 122 -0.95 -1.08 -0.94
N LYS A 123 -1.30 -2.14 -1.68
CA LYS A 123 -0.32 -3.08 -2.26
C LYS A 123 0.57 -2.40 -3.29
N VAL A 124 -0.01 -1.57 -4.16
CA VAL A 124 0.71 -0.80 -5.17
C VAL A 124 1.70 0.17 -4.52
N HIS A 125 1.24 0.92 -3.51
CA HIS A 125 2.10 1.83 -2.76
C HIS A 125 3.24 1.10 -2.06
N ARG A 126 2.95 -0.03 -1.40
CA ARG A 126 3.98 -0.88 -0.77
C ARG A 126 5.00 -1.38 -1.80
N LYS A 127 4.57 -1.87 -2.95
CA LYS A 127 5.45 -2.34 -4.03
C LYS A 127 6.36 -1.22 -4.55
N LYS A 128 5.79 -0.03 -4.78
CA LYS A 128 6.54 1.15 -5.22
C LYS A 128 7.56 1.61 -4.17
N ARG A 129 7.19 1.54 -2.89
CA ARG A 129 8.09 1.80 -1.76
C ARG A 129 9.29 0.85 -1.73
N GLU A 130 9.03 -0.44 -1.91
CA GLU A 130 10.07 -1.48 -1.90
C GLU A 130 10.99 -1.35 -3.12
N ALA A 131 10.46 -0.89 -4.26
CA ALA A 131 11.24 -0.58 -5.46
C ALA A 131 12.09 0.70 -5.30
N THR A 132 11.61 1.67 -4.53
CA THR A 132 12.32 2.93 -4.27
C THR A 132 13.43 2.68 -3.26
N LYS A 133 14.65 2.47 -3.76
CA LYS A 133 15.86 2.34 -2.93
C LYS A 133 16.35 3.73 -2.53
N GLY A 134 16.51 3.96 -1.23
CA GLY A 134 17.17 5.16 -0.72
C GLY A 134 16.83 5.44 0.74
N PRO A 135 17.70 6.17 1.47
CA PRO A 135 17.30 6.79 2.71
C PRO A 135 16.24 7.80 2.34
N PHE A 136 15.01 7.50 2.72
CA PHE A 136 13.98 8.50 2.64
C PHE A 136 14.33 9.56 3.70
N LYS A 137 14.64 10.76 3.22
CA LYS A 137 15.09 11.90 4.02
C LYS A 137 14.06 12.24 5.10
N ASP A 138 14.55 12.82 6.20
CA ASP A 138 13.83 13.07 7.45
C ASP A 138 12.36 13.42 7.25
N TYR A 139 11.52 12.50 7.69
CA TYR A 139 10.12 12.49 7.37
C TYR A 139 9.35 13.50 8.20
N VAL A 140 8.57 14.33 7.50
CA VAL A 140 7.43 15.01 8.10
C VAL A 140 6.51 13.93 8.69
N GLN A 141 6.43 13.88 10.02
CA GLN A 141 5.59 12.90 10.71
C GLN A 141 4.11 13.30 10.65
N ARG A 142 3.84 14.60 10.74
CA ARG A 142 2.49 15.19 10.62
C ARG A 142 2.49 16.14 9.44
N PHE A 143 1.80 15.74 8.38
CA PHE A 143 1.70 16.55 7.18
C PHE A 143 0.80 17.76 7.45
N PRO A 144 1.23 18.97 7.04
CA PRO A 144 0.36 20.14 7.08
C PRO A 144 -0.82 19.96 6.13
N ASP A 145 -1.89 20.74 6.30
CA ASP A 145 -2.97 20.76 5.32
C ASP A 145 -2.56 21.48 4.03
N ASP A 146 -1.74 22.54 4.18
CA ASP A 146 -1.22 23.31 3.06
C ASP A 146 0.16 22.80 2.60
N PRO A 147 0.33 22.49 1.31
CA PRO A 147 1.59 21.99 0.76
C PRO A 147 2.72 23.04 0.78
N GLU A 148 2.40 24.33 0.96
CA GLU A 148 3.41 25.40 1.06
C GLU A 148 4.21 25.35 2.36
N ALA A 149 3.62 24.77 3.41
CA ALA A 149 4.27 24.56 4.70
C ALA A 149 5.20 23.33 4.69
N LEU A 150 5.29 22.61 3.57
CA LEU A 150 6.28 21.54 3.41
C LEU A 150 7.71 22.10 3.36
N PRO A 151 8.71 21.30 3.80
CA PRO A 151 10.11 21.57 3.54
C PRO A 151 10.38 21.88 2.06
N GLU A 152 11.29 22.82 1.81
CA GLU A 152 11.58 23.32 0.46
C GLU A 152 11.96 22.21 -0.53
N GLU A 153 12.76 21.23 -0.09
CA GLU A 153 13.16 20.07 -0.90
C GLU A 153 11.96 19.27 -1.44
N LEU A 154 10.84 19.25 -0.71
CA LEU A 154 9.63 18.53 -1.11
C LEU A 154 8.71 19.40 -1.98
N ARG A 155 8.78 20.73 -1.83
CA ARG A 155 8.04 21.67 -2.68
C ARG A 155 8.56 21.70 -4.10
N ASP A 156 9.83 21.36 -4.29
CA ASP A 156 10.44 21.23 -5.62
C ASP A 156 9.75 20.20 -6.51
N SER A 157 9.01 19.25 -5.91
CA SER A 157 8.16 18.31 -6.65
C SER A 157 7.00 18.93 -7.44
N TYR A 158 6.74 20.23 -7.23
CA TYR A 158 5.77 21.03 -7.98
C TYR A 158 6.41 21.99 -8.99
N GLN A 159 7.76 22.04 -9.09
CA GLN A 159 8.42 22.82 -10.13
C GLN A 159 8.13 22.19 -11.51
N GLY A 160 7.35 22.89 -12.33
CA GLY A 160 6.95 22.44 -13.68
C GLY A 160 5.61 21.69 -13.76
N ASP A 161 4.95 21.44 -12.62
CA ASP A 161 3.61 20.85 -12.56
C ASP A 161 2.84 21.46 -11.38
N PRO A 162 2.07 22.54 -11.61
CA PRO A 162 1.48 23.31 -10.54
C PRO A 162 0.50 22.45 -9.72
N ARG A 163 0.46 22.73 -8.42
CA ARG A 163 -0.52 22.13 -7.52
C ARG A 163 -1.94 22.51 -7.95
N GLN A 164 -2.85 21.57 -7.83
CA GLN A 164 -4.27 21.78 -8.09
C GLN A 164 -5.07 21.17 -6.95
N SER A 165 -5.87 22.01 -6.31
CA SER A 165 -6.67 21.61 -5.15
C SER A 165 -8.03 21.07 -5.60
N LEU A 166 -8.46 20.00 -4.94
CA LEU A 166 -9.83 19.51 -5.08
C LEU A 166 -10.79 20.28 -4.17
N SER A 167 -12.06 20.34 -4.58
CA SER A 167 -13.16 20.88 -3.76
C SER A 167 -13.34 20.04 -2.49
N GLU A 168 -13.51 20.71 -1.35
CA GLU A 168 -13.77 20.06 -0.06
C GLU A 168 -15.07 19.23 -0.09
N MET A 169 -16.08 19.76 -0.79
CA MET A 169 -17.39 19.14 -0.90
C MET A 169 -17.29 17.78 -1.59
N ASP A 170 -16.50 17.69 -2.66
CA ASP A 170 -16.35 16.47 -3.46
C ASP A 170 -15.61 15.38 -2.66
N VAL A 171 -14.57 15.77 -1.92
CA VAL A 171 -13.83 14.85 -1.04
C VAL A 171 -14.71 14.34 0.10
N ARG A 172 -15.56 15.21 0.66
CA ARG A 172 -16.52 14.83 1.70
C ARG A 172 -17.58 13.87 1.17
N GLU A 173 -18.15 14.14 0.00
CA GLU A 173 -19.12 13.27 -0.65
C GLU A 173 -18.52 11.88 -0.93
N ALA A 174 -17.27 11.82 -1.42
CA ALA A 174 -16.55 10.56 -1.62
C ALA A 174 -16.35 9.79 -0.31
N SER A 175 -16.04 10.49 0.79
CA SER A 175 -15.91 9.89 2.12
C SER A 175 -17.22 9.32 2.64
N GLU A 176 -18.34 10.03 2.47
CA GLU A 176 -19.67 9.60 2.88
C GLU A 176 -20.12 8.35 2.12
N LYS A 177 -19.86 8.30 0.80
CA LYS A 177 -20.11 7.11 -0.05
C LYS A 177 -19.39 5.88 0.49
N LEU A 178 -18.14 6.00 0.96
CA LEU A 178 -17.38 4.86 1.51
C LEU A 178 -17.77 4.48 2.96
N THR A 179 -18.13 5.46 3.79
CA THR A 179 -18.41 5.23 5.23
C THR A 179 -19.83 4.76 5.51
N GLY A 180 -20.78 4.96 4.59
CA GLY A 180 -22.19 4.62 4.74
C GLY A 180 -22.52 3.16 5.11
N MET A 181 -21.58 2.21 4.95
CA MET A 181 -21.81 0.79 5.26
C MET A 181 -21.20 0.27 6.57
N ARG A 182 -20.42 1.06 7.31
CA ARG A 182 -19.86 0.61 8.60
C ARG A 182 -20.83 0.73 9.78
N LYS A 183 -21.96 1.43 9.60
CA LYS A 183 -22.96 1.67 10.64
C LYS A 183 -24.20 0.82 10.41
N SER A 184 -24.17 -0.47 10.75
CA SER A 184 -25.39 -1.26 11.05
C SER A 184 -25.12 -2.71 11.47
N LYS A 185 -24.01 -3.03 12.16
CA LYS A 185 -23.92 -4.37 12.80
C LYS A 185 -24.66 -4.47 14.14
N LYS A 186 -25.12 -3.34 14.70
CA LYS A 186 -25.86 -3.31 15.97
C LYS A 186 -27.38 -3.36 15.81
N GLU A 187 -27.92 -3.15 14.61
CA GLU A 187 -29.37 -3.09 14.38
C GLU A 187 -29.95 -4.30 13.61
N CYS A 188 -29.11 -5.12 12.95
CA CYS A 188 -29.57 -6.38 12.33
C CYS A 188 -29.54 -7.61 13.26
N SER A 189 -29.31 -7.44 14.57
CA SER A 189 -29.22 -8.54 15.54
C SER A 189 -30.45 -8.69 16.45
N SER A 190 -31.58 -8.02 16.17
CA SER A 190 -32.78 -8.09 17.03
C SER A 190 -33.99 -8.80 16.43
N GLN A 191 -33.86 -9.52 15.31
CA GLN A 191 -34.94 -10.36 14.78
C GLN A 191 -34.50 -11.82 14.71
N GLY A 192 -34.53 -12.51 15.85
CA GLY A 192 -34.43 -13.97 15.86
C GLY A 192 -34.16 -14.56 17.23
N SER A 193 -35.17 -15.26 17.75
CA SER A 193 -35.16 -16.07 18.99
C SER A 193 -35.34 -15.24 20.27
N SER A 194 -36.35 -15.43 21.11
CA SER A 194 -37.21 -16.59 21.33
C SER A 194 -38.47 -16.16 22.08
N GLN A 195 -39.56 -16.88 21.81
CA GLN A 195 -40.75 -16.88 22.67
C GLN A 195 -40.35 -17.24 24.10
N GLY A 196 -40.60 -16.32 25.02
CA GLY A 196 -40.59 -16.55 26.47
C GLY A 196 -41.90 -15.99 27.02
N LEU A 197 -42.86 -16.87 27.23
CA LEU A 197 -44.11 -16.64 27.94
C LEU A 197 -43.87 -16.12 29.36
N LEU A 198 -44.89 -15.40 29.88
CA LEU A 198 -45.12 -14.82 31.22
C LEU A 198 -45.12 -13.28 31.15
N SER A 199 -46.25 -12.64 30.81
CA SER A 199 -47.42 -12.40 31.68
C SER A 199 -47.05 -11.67 32.98
N LEU A 200 -47.27 -10.36 33.01
CA LEU A 200 -48.19 -9.69 33.94
C LEU A 200 -48.36 -8.21 33.55
N GLN A 201 -49.55 -7.71 33.89
CA GLN A 201 -50.30 -6.60 33.32
C GLN A 201 -49.93 -5.19 33.86
N PRO A 202 -50.59 -4.11 33.37
CA PRO A 202 -50.13 -2.72 33.37
C PRO A 202 -50.78 -1.83 34.44
N ALA A 203 -50.26 -0.60 34.58
CA ALA A 203 -50.97 0.57 35.09
C ALA A 203 -50.35 1.82 34.41
N ALA A 204 -51.12 2.52 33.57
CA ALA A 204 -51.78 3.80 33.90
C ALA A 204 -50.78 4.96 33.98
N ALA A 205 -50.98 6.18 33.45
CA ALA A 205 -51.99 6.85 32.65
C ALA A 205 -51.33 8.20 32.22
N ALA A 206 -52.09 9.05 31.51
CA ALA A 206 -51.84 10.45 31.13
C ALA A 206 -51.15 10.65 29.76
N ASP A 207 -51.79 11.02 28.64
CA ASP A 207 -52.91 11.93 28.28
C ASP A 207 -52.42 13.23 27.62
N LEU A 208 -53.16 13.66 26.57
CA LEU A 208 -53.12 14.92 25.79
C LEU A 208 -51.87 15.19 24.90
N GLN A 209 -51.92 15.75 23.67
CA GLN A 209 -52.90 16.41 22.79
C GLN A 209 -52.24 16.46 21.37
N ALA A 210 -52.89 16.03 20.29
CA ALA A 210 -53.71 16.83 19.35
C ALA A 210 -53.01 18.02 18.62
N ALA A 211 -52.53 17.75 17.38
CA ALA A 211 -52.62 18.53 16.12
C ALA A 211 -52.05 19.99 16.04
N PRO A 212 -51.94 20.65 14.85
CA PRO A 212 -52.27 20.23 13.48
C PRO A 212 -51.19 20.51 12.40
N ALA A 213 -51.44 19.93 11.22
CA ALA A 213 -50.85 20.33 9.95
C ALA A 213 -51.33 21.73 9.49
N SER A 214 -50.45 22.52 8.86
CA SER A 214 -50.71 23.23 7.59
C SER A 214 -49.57 24.20 7.21
N MET A 215 -49.48 24.48 5.90
CA MET A 215 -48.89 25.66 5.23
C MET A 215 -47.35 25.78 5.23
N ALA A 216 -46.67 26.10 4.12
CA ALA A 216 -47.10 26.63 2.84
C ALA A 216 -46.10 26.28 1.72
N GLN A 217 -46.66 26.11 0.53
CA GLN A 217 -45.98 26.30 -0.76
C GLN A 217 -45.55 27.77 -0.90
N ALA A 218 -44.37 28.03 -1.48
CA ALA A 218 -44.13 29.07 -2.50
C ALA A 218 -42.63 29.36 -2.65
N ALA A 219 -42.04 28.99 -3.78
CA ALA A 219 -41.09 29.82 -4.51
C ALA A 219 -40.75 29.12 -5.85
N ALA A 220 -41.62 29.36 -6.82
CA ALA A 220 -41.30 29.19 -8.22
C ALA A 220 -40.44 30.37 -8.72
N ARG A 221 -39.77 30.15 -9.86
CA ARG A 221 -39.19 31.13 -10.80
C ARG A 221 -37.81 31.74 -10.47
N ALA A 222 -36.80 31.20 -11.15
CA ALA A 222 -35.84 32.01 -11.89
C ALA A 222 -35.29 31.17 -13.07
N LEU A 223 -36.09 31.11 -14.15
CA LEU A 223 -35.61 30.89 -15.51
C LEU A 223 -35.24 32.28 -16.04
N ALA A 224 -33.95 32.54 -16.22
CA ALA A 224 -33.41 33.59 -17.08
C ALA A 224 -32.01 33.10 -17.49
N ASP A 225 -31.90 32.57 -18.70
CA ASP A 225 -31.44 33.34 -19.86
C ASP A 225 -29.90 33.35 -19.89
N VAL A 226 -29.31 32.29 -20.45
CA VAL A 226 -27.89 32.24 -20.81
C VAL A 226 -27.83 32.07 -22.32
N PRO A 227 -27.27 33.07 -23.05
CA PRO A 227 -27.24 33.05 -24.50
C PRO A 227 -26.27 32.00 -25.03
N ALA A 228 -26.68 31.39 -26.14
CA ALA A 228 -25.88 30.56 -27.00
C ALA A 228 -24.58 31.29 -27.39
N ILE A 229 -23.44 30.74 -27.00
CA ILE A 229 -22.15 31.13 -27.55
C ILE A 229 -21.79 30.11 -28.63
N ALA A 230 -21.48 30.69 -29.78
CA ALA A 230 -21.31 30.09 -31.08
C ALA A 230 -20.28 28.96 -31.10
N GLU A 231 -20.60 27.98 -31.94
CA GLU A 231 -19.65 27.10 -32.60
C GLU A 231 -18.48 27.92 -33.18
N GLU A 232 -17.26 27.59 -32.78
CA GLU A 232 -16.10 27.86 -33.61
C GLU A 232 -15.44 26.52 -33.97
N LYS A 233 -15.92 25.99 -35.11
CA LYS A 233 -15.18 25.01 -35.91
C LYS A 233 -13.80 25.58 -36.21
N LYS A 234 -12.74 24.91 -35.75
CA LYS A 234 -11.43 25.04 -36.39
C LYS A 234 -10.96 23.67 -36.85
N GLU A 235 -11.29 23.40 -38.10
CA GLU A 235 -10.59 22.44 -38.96
C GLU A 235 -9.14 22.92 -39.13
N ALA A 236 -8.18 22.04 -38.87
CA ALA A 236 -6.83 22.07 -39.40
C ALA A 236 -6.38 20.61 -39.44
N GLU A 237 -6.63 19.96 -40.57
CA GLU A 237 -5.64 19.67 -41.61
C GLU A 237 -4.45 18.82 -41.12
N ALA A 238 -4.53 17.58 -41.59
CA ALA A 238 -3.49 16.60 -41.79
C ALA A 238 -2.06 17.12 -41.97
N GLU A 239 -1.12 16.46 -41.29
CA GLU A 239 0.15 16.14 -41.93
C GLU A 239 0.58 14.71 -41.56
N LYS A 240 0.55 13.85 -42.58
CA LYS A 240 1.13 12.51 -42.59
C LYS A 240 2.64 12.65 -42.76
N THR A 241 3.42 12.07 -41.84
CA THR A 241 4.80 11.66 -42.11
C THR A 241 5.11 10.36 -41.36
N GLU A 242 4.86 9.23 -42.01
CA GLU A 242 5.76 8.07 -42.04
C GLU A 242 6.63 8.24 -43.30
N PRO A 243 7.91 7.81 -43.34
CA PRO A 243 8.37 6.46 -43.03
C PRO A 243 9.67 6.46 -42.17
N ASP A 244 10.18 5.35 -41.64
CA ASP A 244 11.10 4.49 -42.39
C ASP A 244 11.48 3.24 -41.59
N LYS A 245 11.75 2.21 -42.38
CA LYS A 245 12.09 0.84 -42.02
C LYS A 245 13.53 0.76 -41.54
N GLY A 246 13.79 -0.20 -40.67
CA GLY A 246 15.10 -0.86 -40.61
C GLY A 246 15.79 -0.79 -39.25
N ASN A 247 15.72 -1.88 -38.50
CA ASN A 247 16.88 -2.79 -38.53
C ASN A 247 16.53 -4.14 -37.90
N GLN A 248 16.58 -5.15 -38.74
CA GLN A 248 16.87 -6.51 -38.31
C GLN A 248 18.32 -6.53 -37.85
N ASN A 249 18.59 -6.98 -36.63
CA ASN A 249 19.85 -7.66 -36.37
C ASN A 249 19.58 -8.89 -35.51
N MET A 250 19.61 -10.01 -36.22
CA MET A 250 20.06 -11.30 -35.73
C MET A 250 21.37 -11.16 -34.96
N VAL A 251 21.64 -12.08 -34.03
CA VAL A 251 22.87 -12.90 -33.95
C VAL A 251 22.99 -13.59 -32.57
N THR A 252 22.81 -14.91 -32.63
CA THR A 252 23.52 -16.01 -31.94
C THR A 252 23.55 -16.14 -30.41
N THR A 253 22.91 -17.21 -29.96
CA THR A 253 23.38 -18.16 -28.94
C THR A 253 24.83 -18.61 -29.19
N PRO A 254 25.56 -18.97 -28.12
CA PRO A 254 26.07 -20.33 -28.12
C PRO A 254 25.86 -21.06 -26.79
N GLU A 255 25.49 -22.33 -26.94
CA GLU A 255 25.62 -23.37 -25.93
C GLU A 255 27.05 -23.44 -25.39
N LYS A 256 27.17 -23.63 -24.07
CA LYS A 256 28.37 -24.25 -23.50
C LYS A 256 27.98 -25.19 -22.38
N SER A 257 27.85 -26.46 -22.77
CA SER A 257 27.98 -27.61 -21.90
C SER A 257 29.43 -27.74 -21.46
N MET A 258 29.68 -27.88 -20.15
CA MET A 258 30.82 -28.65 -19.65
C MET A 258 30.43 -29.29 -18.32
N ALA A 259 30.64 -30.61 -18.30
CA ALA A 259 30.57 -31.46 -17.12
C ALA A 259 31.61 -31.04 -16.07
N SER A 260 31.24 -31.15 -14.79
CA SER A 260 32.22 -31.23 -13.71
C SER A 260 31.72 -32.20 -12.65
N THR A 261 32.40 -33.35 -12.67
CA THR A 261 32.81 -34.26 -11.59
C THR A 261 32.45 -33.85 -10.16
N GLY A 262 31.88 -34.80 -9.43
CA GLY A 262 31.34 -34.62 -8.10
C GLY A 262 32.35 -34.50 -6.96
N GLU A 263 31.90 -33.83 -5.89
CA GLU A 263 32.30 -33.97 -4.50
C GLU A 263 31.28 -33.19 -3.62
N PRO A 264 31.32 -33.30 -2.27
CA PRO A 264 30.30 -33.94 -1.42
C PRO A 264 29.07 -33.09 -1.05
N ASP A 265 28.01 -33.80 -0.64
CA ASP A 265 26.67 -33.33 -0.25
C ASP A 265 26.60 -31.96 0.47
N PRO A 266 26.05 -30.92 -0.17
CA PRO A 266 25.65 -29.71 0.53
C PRO A 266 24.40 -30.01 1.35
N LYS A 267 24.47 -29.70 2.66
CA LYS A 267 23.33 -29.69 3.59
C LYS A 267 22.08 -29.18 2.87
N LYS A 268 21.08 -30.07 2.72
CA LYS A 268 19.82 -29.78 2.02
C LYS A 268 19.34 -28.37 2.39
N PRO A 269 19.16 -27.47 1.41
CA PRO A 269 18.73 -26.11 1.69
C PRO A 269 17.40 -26.20 2.44
N LYS A 270 17.35 -25.57 3.62
CA LYS A 270 16.13 -25.42 4.40
C LYS A 270 15.21 -24.54 3.56
N LEU A 271 14.27 -25.17 2.84
CA LEU A 271 13.34 -24.49 1.95
C LEU A 271 12.40 -23.62 2.80
N THR A 272 12.79 -22.37 3.02
CA THR A 272 11.91 -21.34 3.59
C THR A 272 10.89 -20.99 2.51
N MET A 273 9.68 -21.48 2.65
CA MET A 273 8.58 -21.13 1.75
C MET A 273 7.94 -19.83 2.22
N ASP A 274 8.16 -18.75 1.47
CA ASP A 274 7.62 -17.41 1.74
C ASP A 274 6.18 -17.20 1.23
N PHE A 275 5.44 -18.29 0.99
CA PHE A 275 4.07 -18.21 0.46
C PHE A 275 3.05 -17.99 1.57
N SER A 276 2.09 -17.10 1.34
CA SER A 276 0.96 -16.90 2.26
C SER A 276 0.14 -18.21 2.36
N PRO A 277 -0.37 -18.59 3.55
CA PRO A 277 -1.23 -19.76 3.72
C PRO A 277 -2.44 -19.78 2.78
N GLU A 278 -2.98 -18.62 2.43
CA GLU A 278 -4.09 -18.47 1.47
C GLU A 278 -3.66 -18.78 0.05
N GLN A 279 -2.42 -18.40 -0.33
CA GLN A 279 -1.89 -18.69 -1.66
C GLN A 279 -1.62 -20.18 -1.83
N MET A 280 -1.12 -20.87 -0.80
CA MET A 280 -0.91 -22.31 -0.86
C MET A 280 -2.22 -23.10 -0.93
N ALA A 281 -3.29 -22.64 -0.28
CA ALA A 281 -4.61 -23.27 -0.38
C ALA A 281 -5.23 -23.17 -1.79
N LEU A 282 -4.81 -22.17 -2.59
CA LEU A 282 -5.23 -22.00 -3.98
C LEU A 282 -4.40 -22.81 -4.98
N MET A 283 -3.25 -23.38 -4.58
CA MET A 283 -2.44 -24.20 -5.48
C MET A 283 -2.98 -25.62 -5.53
N ASP A 284 -3.26 -26.10 -6.75
CA ASP A 284 -3.86 -27.41 -6.97
C ASP A 284 -2.99 -28.53 -6.36
N GLY A 285 -3.62 -29.44 -5.62
CA GLY A 285 -2.96 -30.56 -4.93
C GLY A 285 -2.29 -30.24 -3.58
N TRP A 286 -2.43 -29.03 -3.04
CA TRP A 286 -1.98 -28.72 -1.67
C TRP A 286 -3.10 -28.81 -0.65
N ARG A 287 -2.81 -29.40 0.52
CA ARG A 287 -3.75 -29.51 1.65
C ARG A 287 -3.14 -28.92 2.91
N ILE A 288 -3.97 -28.21 3.70
CA ILE A 288 -3.57 -27.61 4.98
C ILE A 288 -4.30 -28.33 6.12
N GLU A 289 -3.57 -28.73 7.16
CA GLU A 289 -4.13 -29.30 8.40
C GLU A 289 -3.72 -28.42 9.59
N THR A 290 -4.68 -28.01 10.41
CA THR A 290 -4.41 -27.30 11.67
C THR A 290 -4.73 -28.21 12.84
N ARG A 291 -3.74 -28.55 13.67
CA ARG A 291 -3.94 -29.35 14.88
C ARG A 291 -3.90 -28.46 16.10
N ARG A 292 -4.95 -28.51 16.91
CA ARG A 292 -4.97 -27.87 18.23
C ARG A 292 -4.28 -28.77 19.23
N ARG A 293 -3.37 -28.19 20.00
CA ARG A 293 -2.71 -28.83 21.12
C ARG A 293 -3.55 -28.67 22.40
N PRO A 294 -3.31 -29.51 23.42
CA PRO A 294 -3.95 -29.38 24.73
C PRO A 294 -3.63 -28.08 25.46
N ASP A 295 -2.50 -27.44 25.14
CA ASP A 295 -2.05 -26.15 25.71
C ASP A 295 -2.77 -24.93 25.09
N GLY A 296 -3.71 -25.15 24.16
CA GLY A 296 -4.44 -24.08 23.48
C GLY A 296 -3.72 -23.49 22.25
N HIS A 297 -2.48 -23.89 21.98
CA HIS A 297 -1.77 -23.50 20.76
C HIS A 297 -2.22 -24.36 19.57
N SER A 298 -1.96 -23.87 18.36
CA SER A 298 -2.25 -24.62 17.14
C SER A 298 -1.01 -24.73 16.25
N ASP A 299 -0.70 -25.95 15.83
CA ASP A 299 0.29 -26.21 14.79
C ASP A 299 -0.40 -26.27 13.43
N ARG A 300 0.28 -25.76 12.40
CA ARG A 300 -0.18 -25.85 11.01
C ARG A 300 0.78 -26.70 10.20
N TYR A 301 0.22 -27.64 9.45
CA TYR A 301 0.94 -28.55 8.55
C TYR A 301 0.46 -28.35 7.12
N TYR A 302 1.39 -28.44 6.18
CA TYR A 302 1.14 -28.32 4.75
C TYR A 302 1.49 -29.65 4.07
N TYR A 303 0.64 -30.13 3.18
CA TYR A 303 0.81 -31.38 2.46
C TYR A 303 0.79 -31.15 0.96
N LYS A 304 1.70 -31.81 0.23
CA LYS A 304 1.70 -31.91 -1.23
C LYS A 304 1.93 -33.37 -1.61
N GLY A 305 0.86 -34.07 -2.02
CA GLY A 305 0.87 -35.53 -2.06
C GLY A 305 1.14 -36.11 -0.66
N ASP A 306 2.09 -37.04 -0.55
CA ASP A 306 2.44 -37.70 0.71
C ASP A 306 3.52 -36.95 1.54
N GLN A 307 4.03 -35.83 1.04
CA GLN A 307 5.06 -35.06 1.73
C GLN A 307 4.44 -34.01 2.66
N ARG A 308 4.93 -33.96 3.91
CA ARG A 308 4.50 -33.04 4.96
C ARG A 308 5.55 -31.98 5.25
N PHE A 309 5.14 -30.71 5.24
CA PHE A 309 5.95 -29.54 5.52
C PHE A 309 5.42 -28.81 6.77
N ARG A 310 6.34 -28.23 7.55
CA ARG A 310 6.05 -27.37 8.71
C ARG A 310 6.93 -26.13 8.61
N THR A 311 6.31 -24.97 8.76
CA THR A 311 6.99 -23.68 8.92
C THR A 311 7.24 -23.39 10.39
#